data_AF-A0A440H767-F1
#
_entry.id   AF-A0A440H767-F1
#
_cell.length_a   1.000
_cell.length_b   1.000
_cell.length_c   1.000
_cell.angle_alpha   90.00
_cell.angle_beta   90.00
_cell.angle_gamma   90.00
#
_symmetry.space_group_name_H-M   'P 1'
#
loop_
_entity.id
_entity.type
_entity.pdbx_description
1 polymer ?
#
loop_
_entity_poly.entity_id
_entity_poly.type
_entity_poly.pdbx_seq_one_letter_code
_entity_poly.pdbx_strand_id
1 'polypeptide(L)' 'MTSTDAWIEAGKVLALDPKANVECPDCGEADLSVVETEADEEHIERHMRCSKCGAYNALLKKRDP' A
#
# COMPACT_ATOMS: atom_id res chain seq x y z
N MET A 1 -6.98 14.88 9.55
CA MET A 1 -6.21 13.66 9.26
C MET A 1 -5.15 14.07 8.27
N THR A 2 -3.87 13.83 8.57
CA THR A 2 -2.80 14.15 7.62
C THR A 2 -2.73 13.06 6.54
N SER A 3 -2.13 13.36 5.38
CA SER A 3 -1.88 12.33 4.35
C SER A 3 -1.09 11.14 4.94
N THR A 4 -0.12 11.39 5.82
CA THR A 4 0.64 10.34 6.52
C THR A 4 -0.24 9.40 7.33
N ASP A 5 -1.21 9.91 8.11
CA ASP A 5 -2.11 9.06 8.90
C ASP A 5 -2.99 8.19 7.98
N ALA A 6 -3.47 8.77 6.88
CA ALA A 6 -4.30 8.06 5.92
C ALA A 6 -3.52 6.94 5.19
N TRP A 7 -2.23 7.17 4.89
CA TRP A 7 -1.33 6.13 4.37
C TRP A 7 -1.08 4.99 5.38
N ILE A 8 -0.97 5.30 6.67
CA ILE A 8 -0.84 4.28 7.71
C ILE A 8 -2.09 3.40 7.76
N GLU A 9 -3.28 4.00 7.72
CA GLU A 9 -4.55 3.25 7.71
C GLU A 9 -4.71 2.42 6.43
N ALA A 10 -4.40 2.99 5.26
CA ALA A 10 -4.35 2.26 4.00
C ALA A 10 -3.45 1.01 4.09
N GLY A 11 -2.27 1.16 4.69
CA GLY A 11 -1.35 0.05 4.91
C GLY A 11 -1.90 -1.02 5.85
N LYS A 12 -2.59 -0.64 6.92
CA LYS A 12 -3.26 -1.59 7.84
C LYS A 12 -4.35 -2.38 7.14
N VAL A 13 -5.18 -1.73 6.34
CA VAL A 13 -6.24 -2.40 5.56
C VAL A 13 -5.62 -3.43 4.61
N LEU A 14 -4.59 -3.04 3.86
CA LEU A 14 -3.91 -3.95 2.94
C LEU A 14 -3.12 -5.06 3.65
N ALA A 15 -2.66 -4.84 4.87
CA ALA A 15 -2.01 -5.87 5.68
C ALA A 15 -3.00 -6.99 6.07
N LEU A 16 -4.27 -6.64 6.30
CA LEU A 16 -5.35 -7.59 6.62
C LEU A 16 -5.90 -8.27 5.37
N ASP A 17 -6.11 -7.52 4.29
CA ASP A 17 -6.57 -8.03 3.00
C ASP A 17 -5.75 -7.40 1.85
N PRO A 18 -4.79 -8.13 1.27
CA PRO A 18 -3.97 -7.64 0.16
C PRO A 18 -4.77 -7.29 -1.10
N LYS A 19 -6.02 -7.75 -1.20
CA LYS A 19 -6.92 -7.49 -2.35
C LYS A 19 -7.94 -6.39 -2.08
N ALA A 20 -7.88 -5.75 -0.91
CA ALA A 20 -8.79 -4.65 -0.60
C ALA A 20 -8.59 -3.48 -1.58
N ASN A 21 -9.71 -2.91 -2.03
CA ASN A 21 -9.69 -1.66 -2.78
C ASN A 21 -9.51 -0.52 -1.79
N VAL A 22 -8.42 0.23 -1.93
CA VAL A 22 -8.09 1.37 -1.07
C VAL A 22 -7.96 2.62 -1.92
N GLU A 23 -8.82 3.59 -1.69
CA GLU A 23 -8.78 4.89 -2.37
C GLU A 23 -7.45 5.62 -2.07
N CYS A 24 -6.92 6.36 -3.05
CA CYS A 24 -5.66 7.08 -2.88
C CYS A 24 -5.73 8.09 -1.72
N PRO A 25 -4.89 7.94 -0.68
CA PRO A 25 -4.91 8.83 0.50
C PRO A 25 -4.60 10.30 0.20
N ASP A 26 -3.97 10.58 -0.94
CA ASP A 26 -3.53 11.93 -1.31
C ASP A 26 -4.54 12.70 -2.16
N CYS A 27 -5.17 12.05 -3.15
CA CYS A 27 -6.09 12.75 -4.07
C CYS A 27 -7.53 12.25 -4.05
N GLY A 28 -7.79 11.03 -3.56
CA GLY A 28 -9.12 10.43 -3.56
C GLY A 28 -9.71 10.07 -4.93
N GLU A 29 -8.98 10.25 -6.03
CA GLU A 29 -9.56 10.14 -7.39
C GLU A 29 -9.47 8.73 -8.00
N ALA A 30 -8.75 7.82 -7.37
CA ALA A 30 -8.60 6.43 -7.82
C ALA A 30 -8.11 5.53 -6.69
N ASP A 31 -8.42 4.24 -6.83
CA ASP A 31 -7.86 3.20 -5.97
C ASP A 31 -6.35 3.00 -6.22
N LEU A 32 -5.65 2.61 -5.17
CA LEU A 32 -4.25 2.25 -5.22
C LEU A 32 -4.07 0.94 -6.00
N SER A 33 -3.15 0.95 -6.97
CA SER A 33 -2.61 -0.26 -7.56
C SER A 33 -1.58 -0.86 -6.62
N VAL A 34 -1.77 -2.12 -6.23
CA VAL A 34 -0.94 -2.82 -5.25
C VAL A 34 -0.17 -3.95 -5.94
N VAL A 35 1.15 -3.97 -5.77
CA VAL A 35 2.04 -5.01 -6.30
C VAL A 35 2.99 -5.46 -5.19
N GLU A 36 3.10 -6.76 -4.99
CA GLU A 36 4.07 -7.35 -4.07
C GLU A 36 5.31 -7.80 -4.84
N THR A 37 6.48 -7.54 -4.28
CA THR A 37 7.77 -7.99 -4.81
C THR A 37 8.59 -8.64 -3.69
N GLU A 38 9.41 -9.62 -4.04
CA GLU A 38 10.35 -10.20 -3.08
C GLU A 38 11.43 -9.18 -2.74
N ALA A 39 11.55 -8.79 -1.46
CA ALA A 39 12.59 -7.89 -1.01
C ALA A 39 13.87 -8.66 -0.66
N ASP A 40 13.71 -9.76 0.09
CA ASP A 40 14.76 -10.73 0.42
C ASP A 40 14.13 -12.10 0.77
N GLU A 41 14.91 -13.03 1.32
CA GLU A 41 14.47 -14.38 1.68
C GLU A 41 13.37 -14.41 2.75
N GLU A 42 13.31 -13.40 3.61
CA GLU A 42 12.40 -13.31 4.74
C GLU A 42 11.33 -12.22 4.58
N HIS A 43 11.45 -11.34 3.57
CA HIS A 43 10.60 -10.17 3.42
C HIS A 43 10.01 -10.02 2.02
N ILE A 44 8.84 -9.37 1.99
CA ILE A 44 8.13 -8.92 0.78
C ILE A 44 7.95 -7.41 0.90
N GLU A 45 8.16 -6.69 -0.19
CA GLU A 45 7.81 -5.28 -0.31
C GLU A 45 6.49 -5.14 -1.08
N ARG A 46 5.55 -4.41 -0.50
CA ARG A 46 4.27 -4.08 -1.11
C ARG A 46 4.29 -2.65 -1.60
N HIS A 47 4.30 -2.49 -2.91
CA HIS A 47 4.26 -1.21 -3.60
C HIS A 47 2.82 -0.79 -3.85
N MET A 48 2.47 0.43 -3.44
CA MET A 48 1.15 1.03 -3.63
C MET A 48 1.30 2.29 -4.47
N ARG A 49 0.56 2.39 -5.58
CA ARG A 49 0.66 3.53 -6.49
C ARG A 49 -0.70 4.01 -6.96
N CYS A 50 -0.92 5.31 -6.95
CA CYS A 50 -2.07 5.93 -7.57
C CYS A 50 -1.82 6.17 -9.07
N SER A 51 -2.76 5.78 -9.92
CA SER A 51 -2.71 6.04 -11.37
C SER A 51 -3.08 7.47 -11.77
N LYS A 52 -3.69 8.26 -10.85
CA LYS A 52 -4.16 9.63 -11.10
C LYS A 52 -3.14 10.69 -10.71
N CYS A 53 -2.72 10.74 -9.44
CA CYS A 53 -1.77 11.75 -8.97
C CYS A 53 -0.32 11.25 -8.95
N GLY A 54 -0.08 9.95 -9.16
CA GLY A 54 1.24 9.35 -9.11
C GLY A 54 1.80 9.14 -7.70
N ALA A 55 1.02 9.44 -6.65
CA ALA A 55 1.40 9.19 -5.27
C ALA A 55 1.78 7.72 -5.07
N TYR A 56 2.79 7.51 -4.23
CA TYR A 56 3.44 6.23 -4.07
C TYR A 56 3.88 6.03 -2.63
N ASN A 57 3.69 4.81 -2.13
CA ASN A 57 4.23 4.37 -0.85
C ASN A 57 4.53 2.87 -0.91
N ALA A 58 5.40 2.39 -0.03
CA ALA A 58 5.79 0.99 0.06
C ALA A 58 5.78 0.49 1.51
N LEU A 59 5.44 -0.78 1.69
CA LEU A 59 5.44 -1.44 3.00
C LEU A 59 6.32 -2.68 2.94
N LEU A 60 7.31 -2.73 3.84
CA LEU A 60 8.09 -3.95 4.06
C LEU A 60 7.33 -4.85 5.05
N LYS A 61 7.03 -6.08 4.64
CA LYS A 61 6.39 -7.11 5.47
C LYS A 61 7.31 -8.31 5.56
N LYS A 62 7.35 -8.98 6.72
CA LYS A 62 7.90 -10.33 6.81
C LYS A 62 7.03 -11.30 6.02
N ARG A 63 7.65 -12.26 5.33
CA ARG A 63 6.96 -13.42 4.78
C ARG A 63 6.24 -14.14 5.92
N ASP A 64 4.98 -14.47 5.70
CA ASP A 64 4.30 -15.39 6.60
C ASP A 64 4.99 -16.77 6.46
N PRO A 65 5.29 -17.47 7.57
CA PRO A 65 5.97 -18.76 7.54
C PRO A 65 5.15 -19.87 6.86
#